data_AF-A0A3A6W6X6-F1
#
_entry.id   AF-A0A3A6W6X6-F1
#
_cell.length_a   1.000
_cell.length_b   1.000
_cell.length_c   1.000
_cell.angle_alpha   90.00
_cell.angle_beta   90.00
_cell.angle_gamma   90.00
#
_symmetry.space_group_name_H-M   'P 1'
#
loop_
_entity.id
_entity.type
_entity.pdbx_description
1 polymer ?
#
loop_
_entity_poly.entity_id
_entity_poly.type
_entity_poly.pdbx_seq_one_letter_code
_entity_poly.pdbx_strand_id
1 'polypeptide(L)'
;MNIPPNLINTIKKSYQSVRVANFHPTGIFATRALVFVMLVPILLVVIAYCMAFAKGYVSVEANKLIDVGINIIDHIFIPSVLTALVGFLALWIDKDGNGVPDQLEKEDKR
;
A
#
# COMPACT_ATOMS: atom_id res chain seq x y z
N MET A 1 8.35 21.77 34.34
CA MET A 1 7.27 20.77 34.38
C MET A 1 7.87 19.42 34.74
N ASN A 2 7.55 18.90 35.92
CA ASN A 2 8.11 17.66 36.47
C ASN A 2 7.40 16.46 35.82
N ILE A 3 7.98 15.90 34.76
CA ILE A 3 7.45 14.69 34.12
C ILE A 3 7.54 13.57 35.16
N PRO A 4 6.41 12.94 35.57
CA PRO A 4 6.42 11.98 36.65
C PRO A 4 7.40 10.84 36.32
N PRO A 5 8.26 10.41 37.27
CA PRO A 5 9.30 9.40 37.03
C PRO A 5 8.71 8.06 36.55
N ASN A 6 7.45 7.81 36.85
CA ASN A 6 6.69 6.66 36.36
C ASN A 6 6.54 6.65 34.83
N LEU A 7 6.39 7.82 34.18
CA LEU A 7 6.25 7.89 32.72
C LEU A 7 7.60 7.59 32.04
N ILE A 8 8.70 8.10 32.59
CA ILE A 8 10.05 7.84 32.09
C ILE A 8 10.41 6.35 32.25
N ASN A 9 10.03 5.73 33.38
CA ASN A 9 10.24 4.31 33.62
C ASN A 9 9.36 3.42 32.73
N THR A 10 8.13 3.82 32.40
CA THR A 10 7.27 3.12 31.45
C THR A 10 7.82 3.20 30.03
N ILE A 11 8.34 4.35 29.61
CA ILE A 11 8.99 4.51 28.29
C ILE A 11 10.27 3.67 28.22
N LYS A 12 11.12 3.69 29.27
CA LYS A 12 12.32 2.82 29.34
C LYS A 12 11.97 1.34 29.30
N LYS A 13 10.97 0.89 30.07
CA LYS A 13 10.49 -0.51 30.04
C LYS A 13 9.88 -0.89 28.70
N SER A 14 9.19 0.03 28.02
CA SER A 14 8.65 -0.20 26.68
C SER A 14 9.78 -0.33 25.66
N TYR A 15 10.78 0.55 25.69
CA TYR A 15 11.98 0.44 24.84
C TYR A 15 12.77 -0.85 25.09
N GLN A 16 12.92 -1.22 26.35
CA GLN A 16 13.62 -2.45 26.73
C GLN A 16 12.77 -3.69 26.40
N SER A 17 11.44 -3.63 26.48
CA SER A 17 10.54 -4.68 26.02
C SER A 17 10.49 -4.81 24.50
N VAL A 18 10.60 -3.71 23.74
CA VAL A 18 10.70 -3.76 22.27
C VAL A 18 12.06 -4.28 21.82
N ARG A 19 13.10 -4.11 22.64
CA ARG A 19 14.45 -4.67 22.40
C ARG A 19 14.59 -6.13 22.88
N VAL A 20 13.84 -6.54 23.90
CA VAL A 20 13.84 -7.92 24.46
C VAL A 20 12.84 -8.82 23.76
N ALA A 21 11.69 -8.27 23.32
CA ALA A 21 10.91 -8.89 22.28
C ALA A 21 11.73 -8.80 21.01
N ASN A 22 12.02 -9.94 20.40
CA ASN A 22 12.75 -10.06 19.15
C ASN A 22 11.88 -9.55 17.98
N PHE A 23 11.37 -8.31 18.09
CA PHE A 23 10.53 -7.62 17.12
C PHE A 23 11.45 -7.27 15.96
N HIS A 24 11.71 -8.27 15.12
CA HIS A 24 12.07 -8.01 13.76
C HIS A 24 10.84 -7.33 13.19
N PRO A 25 10.88 -6.03 12.82
CA PRO A 25 9.84 -5.47 11.99
C PRO A 25 9.91 -6.27 10.68
N THR A 26 9.19 -7.39 10.65
CA THR A 26 9.16 -8.30 9.51
C THR A 26 8.74 -7.45 8.33
N GLY A 27 9.43 -7.57 7.19
CA GLY A 27 9.10 -6.80 5.99
C GLY A 27 7.60 -6.85 5.65
N ILE A 28 6.93 -7.94 6.02
CA ILE A 28 5.48 -8.15 5.93
C ILE A 28 4.66 -7.04 6.62
N PHE A 29 5.04 -6.57 7.81
CA PHE A 29 4.33 -5.47 8.48
C PHE A 29 4.51 -4.16 7.73
N ALA A 30 5.71 -3.88 7.21
CA ALA A 30 5.98 -2.70 6.40
C ALA A 30 5.21 -2.75 5.06
N THR A 31 5.22 -3.90 4.38
CA THR A 31 4.46 -4.11 3.14
C THR A 31 2.96 -3.96 3.38
N ARG A 32 2.41 -4.51 4.46
CA ARG A 32 0.99 -4.33 4.81
C ARG A 32 0.65 -2.87 5.11
N ALA A 33 1.50 -2.17 5.87
CA ALA A 33 1.31 -0.76 6.15
C ALA A 33 1.35 0.09 4.86
N LEU A 34 2.26 -0.22 3.94
CA LEU A 34 2.34 0.43 2.63
C LEU A 34 1.05 0.23 1.82
N VAL A 35 0.56 -1.01 1.75
CA VAL A 35 -0.72 -1.32 1.07
C VAL A 35 -1.87 -0.55 1.71
N PHE A 36 -1.93 -0.44 3.04
CA PHE A 36 -2.93 0.36 3.72
C PHE A 36 -2.89 1.83 3.29
N VAL A 37 -1.70 2.44 3.23
CA VAL A 37 -1.54 3.84 2.78
C VAL A 37 -2.01 4.01 1.33
N MET A 38 -1.76 3.03 0.45
CA MET A 38 -2.24 3.06 -0.94
C MET A 38 -3.77 2.90 -1.05
N LEU A 39 -4.43 2.23 -0.09
CA LEU A 39 -5.89 2.08 -0.08
C LEU A 39 -6.64 3.30 0.46
N VAL A 40 -6.01 4.12 1.31
CA VAL A 40 -6.60 5.36 1.86
C VAL A 40 -7.22 6.28 0.80
N PRO A 41 -6.52 6.66 -0.29
CA PRO A 41 -7.10 7.56 -1.29
C PRO A 41 -8.35 6.97 -1.97
N ILE A 42 -8.36 5.66 -2.26
CA ILE A 42 -9.53 4.96 -2.81
C ILE A 42 -10.71 5.06 -1.85
N LEU A 43 -10.48 4.77 -0.56
CA LEU A 43 -11.53 4.82 0.44
C LEU A 43 -12.15 6.23 0.57
N LEU A 44 -11.32 7.27 0.56
CA LEU A 44 -11.78 8.67 0.65
C LEU A 44 -12.66 9.06 -0.55
N VAL A 45 -12.24 8.70 -1.77
CA VAL A 45 -13.01 9.00 -2.99
C VAL A 45 -14.34 8.24 -3.01
N VAL A 46 -14.36 6.96 -2.61
CA VAL A 46 -15.59 6.17 -2.53
C VAL A 46 -16.58 6.79 -1.54
N ILE A 47 -16.10 7.20 -0.35
CA ILE A 47 -16.96 7.85 0.64
C ILE A 47 -17.49 9.19 0.09
N ALA A 48 -16.64 10.00 -0.54
CA ALA A 48 -17.05 11.26 -1.17
C ALA A 48 -18.12 11.04 -2.26
N TYR A 49 -17.94 10.01 -3.09
CA TYR A 49 -18.89 9.62 -4.12
C TYR A 49 -20.22 9.16 -3.53
N CYS A 50 -20.21 8.29 -2.50
CA CYS A 50 -21.42 7.86 -1.81
C CYS A 50 -22.16 9.03 -1.15
N MET A 51 -21.43 9.99 -0.54
CA MET A 51 -22.03 11.19 0.04
C MET A 51 -22.65 12.11 -1.02
N ALA A 52 -22.00 12.26 -2.18
CA ALA A 52 -22.53 13.03 -3.30
C ALA A 52 -23.80 12.38 -3.87
N PHE A 53 -23.81 11.05 -3.99
CA PHE A 53 -24.97 10.28 -4.44
C PHE A 53 -26.15 10.36 -3.46
N ALA A 54 -25.88 10.19 -2.16
CA ALA A 54 -26.92 10.26 -1.13
C ALA A 54 -27.59 11.65 -1.02
N LYS A 55 -26.87 12.73 -1.38
CA LYS A 55 -27.42 14.09 -1.39
C LYS A 55 -28.32 14.38 -2.60
N GLY A 56 -28.28 13.57 -3.65
CA GLY A 56 -29.11 13.73 -4.85
C GLY A 56 -28.73 14.92 -5.76
N TYR A 57 -27.70 15.69 -5.40
CA TYR A 57 -27.08 16.70 -6.25
C TYR A 57 -25.59 16.77 -5.94
N VAL A 58 -24.77 16.90 -6.99
CA VAL A 58 -23.32 17.03 -6.86
C VAL A 58 -22.98 18.52 -6.91
N SER A 59 -22.47 19.09 -5.82
CA SER A 59 -21.95 20.46 -5.86
C SER A 59 -20.71 20.51 -6.76
N VAL A 60 -20.43 21.65 -7.39
CA VAL A 60 -19.29 21.80 -8.30
C VAL A 60 -17.97 21.47 -7.60
N GLU A 61 -17.85 21.83 -6.32
CA GLU A 61 -16.70 21.53 -5.47
C GLU A 61 -16.58 20.03 -5.18
N ALA A 62 -17.69 19.35 -4.91
CA ALA A 62 -17.70 17.91 -4.67
C ALA A 62 -17.30 17.13 -5.93
N ASN A 63 -17.78 17.56 -7.10
CA ASN A 63 -17.41 16.94 -8.37
C ASN A 63 -15.91 17.09 -8.63
N LYS A 64 -15.39 18.32 -8.45
CA LYS A 64 -13.96 18.60 -8.60
C LYS A 64 -13.09 17.81 -7.61
N LEU A 65 -13.56 17.61 -6.38
CA LEU A 65 -12.87 16.80 -5.39
C LEU A 65 -12.81 15.33 -5.81
N ILE A 66 -13.91 14.80 -6.35
CA ILE A 66 -13.97 13.42 -6.86
C ILE A 66 -13.04 13.27 -8.07
N ASP A 67 -13.07 14.19 -9.03
CA ASP A 67 -12.21 14.16 -10.22
C ASP A 67 -10.72 14.20 -9.88
N VAL A 68 -10.32 15.12 -9.00
CA VAL A 68 -8.93 15.21 -8.53
C VAL A 68 -8.56 13.95 -7.75
N GLY A 69 -9.47 13.43 -6.92
CA GLY A 69 -9.27 12.19 -6.18
C GLY A 69 -9.04 10.98 -7.10
N ILE A 70 -9.85 10.84 -8.14
CA ILE A 70 -9.69 9.80 -9.17
C ILE A 70 -8.34 9.97 -9.89
N ASN A 71 -7.97 11.19 -10.26
CA ASN A 71 -6.70 11.46 -10.93
C ASN A 71 -5.48 11.10 -10.07
N ILE A 72 -5.56 11.34 -8.75
CA ILE A 72 -4.53 10.89 -7.78
C ILE A 72 -4.46 9.36 -7.73
N ILE A 73 -5.60 8.68 -7.66
CA ILE A 73 -5.66 7.21 -7.65
C ILE A 73 -5.02 6.65 -8.93
N ASP A 74 -5.42 7.16 -10.09
CA ASP A 74 -4.92 6.70 -11.39
C ASP A 74 -3.41 6.86 -11.52
N HIS A 75 -2.84 7.99 -11.09
CA HIS A 75 -1.39 8.21 -11.13
C HIS A 75 -0.61 7.25 -10.23
N ILE A 76 -1.21 6.82 -9.11
CA ILE A 76 -0.58 5.87 -8.19
C ILE A 76 -0.72 4.43 -8.71
N PHE A 77 -1.90 4.05 -9.19
CA PHE A 77 -2.22 2.65 -9.50
C PHE A 77 -1.89 2.24 -10.93
N ILE A 78 -2.03 3.11 -11.93
CA ILE A 78 -1.82 2.72 -13.35
C ILE A 78 -0.39 2.18 -13.56
N PRO A 79 0.70 2.86 -13.16
CA PRO A 79 2.05 2.33 -13.36
C PRO A 79 2.27 1.01 -12.62
N SER A 80 1.76 0.89 -11.40
CA SER A 80 1.90 -0.32 -10.58
C SER A 80 1.13 -1.50 -11.18
N VAL A 81 -0.11 -1.30 -11.62
CA VAL A 81 -0.96 -2.32 -12.23
C VAL A 81 -0.39 -2.75 -13.59
N LEU A 82 0.05 -1.80 -14.42
CA LEU A 82 0.69 -2.12 -15.69
C LEU A 82 1.98 -2.92 -15.49
N THR A 83 2.83 -2.53 -14.54
CA THR A 83 4.07 -3.27 -14.24
C THR A 83 3.76 -4.69 -13.77
N ALA A 84 2.76 -4.87 -12.89
CA ALA A 84 2.33 -6.18 -12.44
C ALA A 84 1.77 -7.04 -13.58
N LEU A 85 0.94 -6.46 -14.45
CA LEU A 85 0.36 -7.17 -15.59
C LEU A 85 1.45 -7.58 -16.59
N VAL A 86 2.36 -6.67 -16.93
CA VAL A 86 3.49 -6.97 -17.85
C VAL A 86 4.42 -8.01 -17.23
N GLY A 87 4.72 -7.92 -15.93
CA GLY A 87 5.48 -8.93 -15.21
C GLY A 87 4.80 -10.30 -15.22
N PHE A 88 3.48 -10.32 -15.02
CA PHE A 88 2.69 -11.55 -15.12
C PHE A 88 2.66 -12.12 -16.54
N LEU A 89 2.48 -11.30 -17.57
CA LEU A 89 2.56 -11.74 -18.98
C LEU A 89 3.96 -12.24 -19.34
N ALA A 90 5.01 -11.64 -18.75
CA ALA A 90 6.38 -12.11 -18.93
C ALA A 90 6.61 -13.50 -18.33
N LEU A 91 5.81 -13.91 -17.32
CA LEU A 91 5.81 -15.29 -16.81
C LEU A 91 5.09 -16.27 -17.75
N TRP A 92 4.45 -15.84 -18.84
CA TRP A 92 3.93 -16.77 -19.85
C TRP A 92 4.96 -17.04 -20.96
N ILE A 93 6.03 -16.24 -21.02
CA ILE A 93 7.04 -16.38 -22.08
C ILE A 93 7.91 -17.60 -21.75
N ASP A 94 7.74 -18.65 -22.56
CA ASP A 94 8.54 -19.86 -22.59
C ASP A 94 9.11 -19.98 -24.02
N LYS A 95 10.41 -19.68 -24.18
CA LYS A 95 11.06 -19.68 -25.50
C LYS A 95 11.71 -21.01 -25.85
N ASP A 96 12.14 -21.77 -24.86
CA ASP A 96 12.81 -23.05 -25.06
C ASP A 96 11.85 -24.25 -25.03
N GLY A 97 10.58 -24.01 -24.69
CA GLY A 97 9.48 -24.96 -24.76
C GLY A 97 9.53 -26.02 -23.66
N ASN A 98 10.21 -25.73 -22.55
CA ASN A 98 10.43 -26.71 -21.48
C ASN A 98 9.30 -26.71 -20.43
N GLY A 99 8.29 -25.84 -20.59
CA GLY A 99 7.13 -25.71 -19.71
C GLY A 99 7.36 -24.81 -18.49
N VAL A 100 8.54 -24.18 -18.36
CA VAL A 100 8.90 -23.23 -17.31
C VAL A 100 9.08 -21.84 -17.92
N PRO A 101 8.53 -20.78 -17.30
CA PRO A 101 8.73 -19.43 -17.79
C PRO A 101 10.20 -18.98 -17.77
N ASP A 102 10.67 -18.40 -18.87
CA ASP A 102 12.04 -17.88 -19.05
C ASP A 102 12.47 -16.92 -17.93
N GLN A 103 11.53 -16.15 -17.36
CA GLN A 103 11.83 -15.19 -16.29
C GLN A 103 12.22 -15.86 -14.97
N LEU A 104 11.71 -17.07 -14.69
CA LEU A 104 12.06 -17.82 -13.49
C LEU A 104 13.44 -18.48 -13.63
N GLU A 105 13.84 -18.85 -14.86
CA GLU A 105 15.14 -19.47 -15.09
C GLU A 105 16.33 -18.53 -15.01
N LYS A 106 16.11 -17.24 -15.28
CA LYS A 106 17.17 -16.22 -15.21
C LYS A 106 17.72 -16.05 -13.80
N GLU A 107 16.92 -16.36 -12.79
CA GLU A 107 17.36 -16.34 -11.39
C GLU A 107 18.27 -17.54 -11.06
N ASP A 108 18.07 -18.68 -11.72
CA ASP A 108 18.85 -19.91 -11.48
C ASP A 108 20.19 -19.94 -12.25
N LYS A 109 20.29 -19.13 -13.32
CA LYS A 109 21.53 -18.99 -14.13
C LYS A 109 22.51 -17.94 -13.59
N ARG A 110 22.31 -17.41 -12.37
CA ARG A 110 23.17 -16.40 -11.72
C ARG A 110 24.05 -16.95 -10.61
#